data_AF-A0A0H3J443-F1
#
_entry.id   AF-A0A0H3J443-F1
#
_cell.length_a   1.000
_cell.length_b   1.000
_cell.length_c   1.000
_cell.angle_alpha   90.00
_cell.angle_beta   90.00
_cell.angle_gamma   90.00
#
_symmetry.space_group_name_H-M   'P 1'
#
loop_
_entity.id
_entity.type
_entity.pdbx_description
1 polymer ?
#
loop_
_entity_poly.entity_id
_entity_poly.type
_entity_poly.pdbx_seq_one_letter_code
_entity_poly.pdbx_strand_id
1 'polypeptide(L)'
;MLNTATRKSNSNKSIFREGILKFKLGLAMKECEKLKNYAKVNSDLNRDDYRYNLFITSENGKHIEDKYFLFKGSHIDGRLKELKKFTFSDSSIKLVEDNIKLKILAADIFSKNVFLYNFYEDEEYIYGNEIKKIKDKKYTNIIFLVDRNTLKVHKKNINNTLLFNNIESLINKYGY
;
A
#
# COMPACT_ATOMS: atom_id res chain seq x y z
N MET A 1 -3.96 -26.36 43.97
CA MET A 1 -3.12 -26.76 42.82
C MET A 1 -3.30 -25.73 41.72
N LEU A 2 -2.30 -24.86 41.52
CA LEU A 2 -2.29 -23.88 40.43
C LEU A 2 -1.71 -24.54 39.17
N ASN A 3 -2.48 -24.57 38.08
CA ASN A 3 -1.98 -24.88 36.75
C ASN A 3 -1.56 -23.59 36.04
N THR A 4 -0.28 -23.25 36.12
CA THR A 4 0.38 -22.24 35.28
C THR A 4 0.91 -22.92 34.02
N ALA A 5 0.04 -23.11 33.03
CA ALA A 5 0.45 -23.52 31.69
C ALA A 5 0.92 -22.28 30.88
N THR A 6 2.24 -22.08 30.88
CA THR A 6 3.04 -21.66 29.72
C THR A 6 2.52 -20.50 28.84
N ARG A 7 2.76 -19.26 29.30
CA ARG A 7 3.02 -18.12 28.41
C ARG A 7 4.44 -18.22 27.84
N LYS A 8 4.65 -19.01 26.79
CA LYS A 8 5.87 -18.93 25.94
C LYS A 8 5.48 -19.18 24.47
N SER A 9 6.03 -18.34 23.60
CA SER A 9 5.96 -18.36 22.12
C SER A 9 4.82 -17.54 21.48
N ASN A 10 5.02 -16.23 21.34
CA ASN A 10 4.45 -15.50 20.20
C ASN A 10 5.29 -14.27 19.78
N SER A 11 6.29 -13.84 20.55
CA SER A 11 7.17 -12.71 20.17
C SER A 11 8.10 -13.05 19.00
N ASN A 12 8.66 -14.26 18.95
CA ASN A 12 9.62 -14.64 17.91
C ASN A 12 8.98 -14.83 16.52
N LYS A 13 7.71 -15.20 16.42
CA LYS A 13 7.06 -15.35 15.08
C LYS A 13 6.82 -14.00 14.39
N SER A 14 6.61 -12.92 15.16
CA SER A 14 6.36 -11.58 14.63
C SER A 14 7.60 -10.95 14.00
N ILE A 15 8.73 -10.99 14.71
CA ILE A 15 9.99 -10.34 14.29
C ILE A 15 10.55 -10.98 13.03
N PHE A 16 10.50 -12.31 12.92
CA PHE A 16 10.96 -13.03 11.73
C PHE A 16 10.07 -12.75 10.51
N ARG A 17 8.75 -12.67 10.68
CA ARG A 17 7.83 -12.31 9.59
C ARG A 17 8.07 -10.89 9.09
N GLU A 18 8.30 -9.95 10.00
CA GLU A 18 8.65 -8.57 9.63
C GLU A 18 9.98 -8.49 8.87
N GLY A 19 11.00 -9.25 9.28
CA GLY A 19 12.28 -9.32 8.58
C GLY A 19 12.17 -9.85 7.15
N ILE A 20 11.40 -10.93 6.96
CA ILE A 20 11.16 -11.53 5.64
C ILE A 20 10.37 -10.58 4.74
N LEU A 21 9.33 -9.93 5.27
CA LEU A 21 8.53 -8.97 4.50
C LEU A 21 9.37 -7.77 4.07
N LYS A 22 10.24 -7.25 4.95
CA LYS A 22 11.19 -6.16 4.62
C LYS A 22 12.15 -6.56 3.50
N PHE A 23 12.69 -7.79 3.54
CA PHE A 23 13.56 -8.28 2.47
C PHE A 23 12.83 -8.38 1.13
N LYS A 24 11.62 -8.98 1.12
CA LYS A 24 10.79 -9.09 -0.09
C LYS A 24 10.38 -7.73 -0.63
N LEU A 25 10.04 -6.78 0.24
CA LEU A 25 9.79 -5.39 -0.13
C LEU A 25 11.02 -4.79 -0.83
N GLY A 26 12.22 -5.04 -0.30
CA GLY A 26 13.47 -4.60 -0.93
C GLY A 26 13.69 -5.15 -2.33
N LEU A 27 13.34 -6.42 -2.58
CA LEU A 27 13.39 -7.01 -3.93
C LEU A 27 12.36 -6.37 -4.87
N ALA A 28 11.13 -6.21 -4.41
CA ALA A 28 10.08 -5.56 -5.20
C ALA A 28 10.42 -4.10 -5.54
N MET A 29 11.06 -3.38 -4.62
CA MET A 29 11.58 -2.03 -4.87
C MET A 29 12.62 -1.99 -6.00
N LYS A 30 13.52 -2.98 -6.08
CA LYS A 30 14.51 -3.07 -7.18
C LYS A 30 13.83 -3.26 -8.54
N GLU A 31 12.72 -3.99 -8.57
CA GLU A 31 11.93 -4.15 -9.80
C GLU A 31 11.20 -2.86 -10.16
N CYS A 32 10.64 -2.13 -9.20
CA CYS A 32 10.06 -0.80 -9.46
C CYS A 32 11.09 0.21 -9.98
N GLU A 33 12.36 0.13 -9.59
CA GLU A 33 13.41 0.97 -10.18
C GLU A 33 13.62 0.70 -11.68
N LYS A 34 13.42 -0.55 -12.14
CA LYS A 34 13.43 -0.85 -13.57
C LYS A 34 12.21 -0.24 -14.28
N LEU A 35 11.03 -0.28 -13.68
CA LEU A 35 9.82 0.39 -14.21
C LEU A 35 10.01 1.89 -14.33
N LYS A 36 10.63 2.51 -13.32
CA LYS A 36 10.98 3.93 -13.34
C LYS A 36 11.93 4.28 -14.47
N ASN A 37 12.97 3.48 -14.70
CA ASN A 37 13.90 3.74 -15.80
C ASN A 37 13.21 3.62 -17.16
N TYR A 38 12.38 2.59 -17.35
CA TYR A 38 11.57 2.45 -18.55
C TYR A 38 10.62 3.64 -18.74
N ALA A 39 9.91 4.03 -17.69
CA ALA A 39 9.00 5.17 -17.73
C ALA A 39 9.75 6.47 -18.03
N LYS A 40 10.95 6.70 -17.52
CA LYS A 40 11.76 7.89 -17.86
C LYS A 40 12.12 7.98 -19.34
N VAL A 41 12.29 6.85 -20.01
CA VAL A 41 12.61 6.79 -21.44
C VAL A 41 11.35 6.94 -22.30
N ASN A 42 10.23 6.38 -21.83
CA ASN A 42 8.99 6.26 -22.62
C ASN A 42 7.87 7.22 -22.16
N SER A 43 8.16 8.10 -21.21
CA SER A 43 7.23 9.11 -20.71
C SER A 43 7.99 10.32 -20.17
N ASP A 44 7.33 11.48 -20.15
CA ASP A 44 7.90 12.75 -19.71
C ASP A 44 7.98 12.85 -18.18
N LEU A 45 8.73 11.94 -17.56
CA LEU A 45 8.94 11.91 -16.12
C LEU A 45 10.00 12.94 -15.69
N ASN A 46 9.60 13.87 -14.82
CA ASN A 46 10.47 14.90 -14.27
C ASN A 46 10.99 14.55 -12.86
N ARG A 47 12.00 15.31 -12.40
CA ARG A 47 12.56 15.16 -11.06
C ARG A 47 11.53 15.43 -9.96
N ASP A 48 10.65 16.39 -10.21
CA ASP A 48 9.67 16.90 -9.25
C ASP A 48 8.36 16.11 -9.23
N ASP A 49 8.21 15.13 -10.14
CA ASP A 49 7.04 14.27 -10.18
C ASP A 49 6.94 13.42 -8.91
N TYR A 50 5.73 13.32 -8.38
CA TYR A 50 5.44 12.45 -7.25
C TYR A 50 5.53 10.99 -7.67
N ARG A 51 6.18 10.18 -6.83
CA ARG A 51 6.47 8.78 -7.11
C ARG A 51 5.90 7.91 -6.01
N TYR A 52 5.23 6.85 -6.44
CA TYR A 52 4.55 5.90 -5.59
C TYR A 52 4.91 4.49 -6.01
N ASN A 53 4.97 3.60 -5.03
CA ASN A 53 4.98 2.18 -5.28
C ASN A 53 3.76 1.56 -4.62
N LEU A 54 3.05 0.72 -5.35
CA LEU A 54 1.99 -0.11 -4.80
C LEU A 54 2.43 -1.57 -4.84
N PHE A 55 2.35 -2.22 -3.71
CA PHE A 55 2.62 -3.65 -3.57
C PHE A 55 1.39 -4.35 -3.03
N ILE A 56 0.95 -5.38 -3.73
CA ILE A 56 -0.18 -6.21 -3.30
C ILE A 56 0.38 -7.57 -2.91
N THR A 57 0.12 -7.97 -1.67
CA THR A 57 0.56 -9.28 -1.19
C THR A 57 -0.41 -10.38 -1.63
N SER A 58 0.15 -11.57 -1.87
CA SER A 58 -0.59 -12.79 -2.16
C SER A 58 -1.60 -13.09 -1.07
N GLU A 59 -2.64 -13.88 -1.35
CA GLU A 59 -3.73 -14.15 -0.39
C GLU A 59 -3.25 -14.62 0.99
N ASN A 60 -2.22 -15.47 1.01
CA ASN A 60 -1.61 -15.97 2.25
C ASN A 60 -0.68 -14.96 2.97
N GLY A 61 -0.54 -13.74 2.44
CA GLY A 61 0.29 -12.65 2.96
C GLY A 61 1.80 -12.92 2.88
N LYS A 62 2.24 -13.99 2.23
CA LYS A 62 3.64 -14.42 2.26
C LYS A 62 4.48 -13.74 1.20
N HIS A 63 3.95 -13.40 0.03
CA HIS A 63 4.71 -12.89 -1.10
C HIS A 63 4.09 -11.59 -1.64
N ILE A 64 4.90 -10.78 -2.33
CA ILE A 64 4.39 -9.65 -3.12
C ILE A 64 4.07 -10.22 -4.50
N GLU A 65 2.79 -10.23 -4.83
CA GLU A 65 2.26 -10.78 -6.08
C GLU A 65 2.26 -9.69 -7.15
N ASP A 66 1.55 -8.60 -6.89
CA ASP A 66 1.50 -7.47 -7.81
C ASP A 66 2.38 -6.31 -7.34
N LYS A 67 3.01 -5.67 -8.32
CA LYS A 67 3.95 -4.57 -8.13
C LYS A 67 3.64 -3.52 -9.18
N TYR A 68 3.40 -2.31 -8.71
CA TYR A 68 3.17 -1.17 -9.58
C TYR A 68 4.10 -0.03 -9.22
N PHE A 69 4.69 0.57 -10.24
CA PHE A 69 5.29 1.88 -10.15
C PHE A 69 4.24 2.89 -10.63
N LEU A 70 3.82 3.79 -9.76
CA LEU A 70 2.90 4.86 -10.11
C LEU A 70 3.59 6.20 -9.98
N PHE A 71 3.24 7.10 -10.87
CA PHE A 71 3.74 8.47 -10.79
C PHE A 71 2.70 9.47 -11.19
N LYS A 72 2.79 10.63 -10.55
CA LYS A 72 1.90 11.74 -10.76
C LYS A 72 2.74 12.97 -11.11
N GLY A 73 2.69 13.32 -12.39
CA GLY A 73 3.39 14.50 -12.88
C GLY A 73 2.70 15.79 -12.48
N SER A 74 3.38 16.91 -12.68
CA SER A 74 2.81 18.25 -12.57
C SER A 74 2.80 18.98 -13.91
N HIS A 75 1.83 19.87 -14.09
CA HIS A 75 1.85 20.91 -15.10
C HIS A 75 2.73 22.08 -14.64
N ILE A 76 3.10 22.98 -15.55
CA ILE A 76 3.93 24.17 -15.26
C ILE A 76 3.26 25.06 -14.20
N ASP A 77 1.94 25.10 -14.18
CA ASP A 77 1.13 25.86 -13.22
C ASP A 77 0.99 25.18 -11.83
N GLY A 78 1.68 24.05 -11.61
CA GLY A 78 1.65 23.29 -10.37
C GLY A 78 0.44 22.36 -10.22
N ARG A 79 -0.53 22.35 -11.15
CA ARG A 79 -1.62 21.37 -11.13
C ARG A 79 -1.08 19.97 -11.38
N LEU A 80 -1.66 18.99 -10.70
CA LEU A 80 -1.22 17.61 -10.81
C LEU A 80 -1.91 16.90 -11.98
N LYS A 81 -1.13 16.18 -12.77
CA LYS A 81 -1.58 15.34 -13.89
C LYS A 81 -2.27 14.07 -13.39
N GLU A 82 -2.86 13.33 -14.32
CA GLU A 82 -3.37 11.99 -14.03
C GLU A 82 -2.24 11.04 -13.60
N LEU A 83 -2.58 10.09 -12.73
CA LEU A 83 -1.67 9.09 -12.18
C LEU A 83 -1.40 8.03 -13.25
N LYS A 84 -0.16 7.94 -13.74
CA LYS A 84 0.25 6.87 -14.65
C LYS A 84 0.78 5.66 -13.87
N LYS A 85 0.57 4.46 -14.41
CA LYS A 85 0.81 3.18 -13.73
C LYS A 85 1.58 2.22 -14.63
N PHE A 86 2.62 1.60 -14.08
CA PHE A 86 3.46 0.65 -14.81
C PHE A 86 3.58 -0.62 -14.00
N THR A 87 3.60 -1.77 -14.67
CA THR A 87 3.79 -3.07 -14.04
C THR A 87 4.62 -4.01 -14.92
N PHE A 88 4.95 -5.18 -14.38
CA PHE A 88 5.55 -6.28 -15.13
C PHE A 88 4.48 -7.30 -15.51
N SER A 89 4.47 -7.73 -16.77
CA SER A 89 3.73 -8.91 -17.24
C SER A 89 4.66 -9.73 -18.12
N ASP A 90 4.85 -11.00 -17.75
CA ASP A 90 5.59 -12.00 -18.54
C ASP A 90 6.96 -11.50 -19.00
N SER A 91 7.70 -10.91 -18.06
CA SER A 91 9.05 -10.34 -18.26
C SER A 91 9.11 -9.02 -19.06
N SER A 92 7.96 -8.50 -19.52
CA SER A 92 7.85 -7.20 -20.19
C SER A 92 7.27 -6.13 -19.26
N ILE A 93 7.69 -4.88 -19.46
CA ILE A 93 7.11 -3.72 -18.77
C ILE A 93 5.90 -3.25 -19.56
N LYS A 94 4.77 -3.02 -18.88
CA LYS A 94 3.53 -2.54 -19.50
C LYS A 94 2.97 -1.33 -18.76
N LEU A 95 2.39 -0.41 -19.53
CA LEU A 95 1.51 0.64 -19.00
C LEU A 95 0.18 -0.01 -18.60
N VAL A 96 -0.35 0.38 -17.44
CA VAL A 96 -1.66 -0.07 -16.95
C VAL A 96 -2.64 1.08 -17.13
N GLU A 97 -3.52 0.94 -18.11
CA GLU A 97 -4.54 1.94 -18.43
C GLU A 97 -5.72 1.85 -17.46
N ASP A 98 -6.17 0.63 -17.18
CA ASP A 98 -7.30 0.37 -16.28
C ASP A 98 -7.02 0.73 -14.82
N ASN A 99 -8.09 1.09 -14.10
CA ASN A 99 -8.01 1.28 -12.65
C ASN A 99 -7.73 -0.03 -11.91
N ILE A 100 -6.83 0.03 -10.93
CA ILE A 100 -6.55 -1.09 -10.02
C ILE A 100 -7.72 -1.16 -9.03
N LYS A 101 -8.68 -2.03 -9.34
CA LYS A 101 -9.92 -2.21 -8.58
C LYS A 101 -9.59 -2.75 -7.19
N LEU A 102 -9.74 -1.89 -6.20
CA LEU A 102 -9.52 -2.20 -4.80
C LEU A 102 -10.48 -1.35 -3.99
N LYS A 103 -11.48 -1.99 -3.38
CA LYS A 103 -12.47 -1.29 -2.55
C LYS A 103 -11.84 -1.00 -1.19
N ILE A 104 -11.68 0.28 -0.89
CA ILE A 104 -10.93 0.77 0.27
C ILE A 104 -11.83 1.63 1.13
N LEU A 105 -11.83 1.36 2.43
CA LEU A 105 -12.34 2.24 3.46
C LEU A 105 -11.19 3.02 4.07
N ALA A 106 -11.19 4.35 3.93
CA ALA A 106 -10.35 5.22 4.74
C ALA A 106 -11.14 5.64 5.98
N ALA A 107 -10.68 5.20 7.14
CA ALA A 107 -11.22 5.60 8.43
C ALA A 107 -10.29 6.66 9.06
N ASP A 108 -10.83 7.85 9.30
CA ASP A 108 -10.14 8.88 10.05
C ASP A 108 -10.31 8.59 11.54
N ILE A 109 -9.22 8.15 12.19
CA ILE A 109 -9.21 7.81 13.61
C ILE A 109 -8.35 8.81 14.37
N PHE A 110 -8.96 9.72 15.14
CA PHE A 110 -8.33 10.76 15.99
C PHE A 110 -7.04 11.42 15.46
N SER A 111 -5.90 10.70 15.46
CA SER A 111 -4.56 11.15 15.10
C SER A 111 -4.00 10.60 13.78
N LYS A 112 -4.69 9.69 13.09
CA LYS A 112 -4.22 9.12 11.81
C LYS A 112 -5.34 8.57 10.95
N ASN A 113 -5.10 8.53 9.64
CA ASN A 113 -5.95 7.76 8.73
C ASN A 113 -5.51 6.30 8.72
N VAL A 114 -6.48 5.39 8.77
CA VAL A 114 -6.31 3.95 8.56
C VAL A 114 -7.02 3.57 7.28
N PHE A 115 -6.34 2.79 6.43
CA PHE A 115 -6.87 2.35 5.14
C PHE A 115 -7.12 0.84 5.20
N LEU A 116 -8.36 0.43 4.96
CA LEU A 116 -8.79 -0.96 5.02
C LEU A 116 -9.31 -1.44 3.67
N TYR A 117 -8.95 -2.65 3.27
CA TYR A 117 -9.56 -3.34 2.14
C TYR A 117 -10.17 -4.66 2.59
N ASN A 118 -11.06 -5.24 1.77
CA ASN A 118 -11.83 -6.43 2.13
C ASN A 118 -12.43 -6.33 3.54
N PHE A 119 -13.09 -5.21 3.80
CA PHE A 119 -13.59 -4.87 5.11
C PHE A 119 -15.05 -5.30 5.29
N TYR A 120 -15.42 -5.54 6.54
CA TYR A 120 -16.78 -5.79 6.99
C TYR A 120 -16.95 -5.17 8.39
N GLU A 121 -18.19 -5.07 8.85
CA GLU A 121 -18.51 -4.42 10.11
C GLU A 121 -19.51 -5.22 10.93
N ASP A 122 -19.38 -5.14 12.26
CA ASP A 122 -20.38 -5.53 13.24
C ASP A 122 -20.91 -4.28 13.97
N GLU A 123 -21.64 -4.44 15.07
CA GLU A 123 -22.21 -3.31 15.83
C GLU A 123 -21.14 -2.35 16.37
N GLU A 124 -19.99 -2.86 16.82
CA GLU A 124 -18.99 -2.08 17.55
C GLU A 124 -17.71 -1.80 16.74
N TYR A 125 -17.42 -2.61 15.74
CA TYR A 125 -16.13 -2.68 15.07
C TYR A 125 -16.23 -2.73 13.54
N ILE A 126 -15.16 -2.25 12.92
CA ILE A 126 -14.85 -2.49 11.51
C ILE A 126 -13.61 -3.38 11.47
N TYR A 127 -13.69 -4.43 10.67
CA TYR A 127 -12.60 -5.35 10.39
C TYR A 127 -12.20 -5.20 8.94
N GLY A 128 -10.92 -5.34 8.66
CA GLY A 128 -10.45 -5.33 7.28
C GLY A 128 -8.95 -5.50 7.24
N ASN A 129 -8.43 -5.78 6.06
CA ASN A 129 -7.00 -5.92 5.90
C ASN A 129 -6.36 -4.55 5.69
N GLU A 130 -5.22 -4.30 6.33
CA GLU A 130 -4.59 -2.97 6.33
C GLU A 130 -3.85 -2.66 5.02
N ILE A 131 -4.03 -1.43 4.51
CA ILE A 131 -3.15 -0.81 3.53
C ILE A 131 -2.21 0.15 4.25
N LYS A 132 -0.93 -0.23 4.32
CA LYS A 132 0.10 0.56 5.00
C LYS A 132 0.65 1.63 4.06
N LYS A 133 0.54 2.90 4.45
CA LYS A 133 1.28 4.02 3.84
C LYS A 133 2.63 4.15 4.53
N ILE A 134 3.71 3.80 3.84
CA ILE A 134 5.08 3.83 4.35
C ILE A 134 5.82 5.00 3.70
N LYS A 135 6.29 5.92 4.54
CA LYS A 135 7.20 7.01 4.16
C LYS A 135 8.50 6.82 4.95
N ASP A 136 9.53 6.31 4.28
CA ASP A 136 10.81 5.94 4.89
C ASP A 136 11.93 6.77 4.27
N LYS A 137 12.89 7.26 5.05
CA LYS A 137 14.06 8.01 4.53
C LYS A 137 14.87 7.21 3.52
N LYS A 138 14.85 5.87 3.63
CA LYS A 138 15.51 4.94 2.71
C LYS A 138 14.87 4.93 1.33
N TYR A 139 13.58 5.22 1.23
CA TYR A 139 12.83 5.17 -0.02
C TYR A 139 12.42 6.58 -0.43
N THR A 140 12.85 7.00 -1.61
CA THR A 140 12.52 8.32 -2.16
C THR A 140 11.04 8.44 -2.56
N ASN A 141 10.30 7.32 -2.57
CA ASN A 141 8.91 7.22 -3.00
C ASN A 141 8.00 6.90 -1.80
N ILE A 142 6.73 7.31 -1.84
CA ILE A 142 5.72 6.83 -0.89
C ILE A 142 5.31 5.41 -1.30
N ILE A 143 5.26 4.49 -0.34
CA ILE A 143 4.89 3.10 -0.59
C ILE A 143 3.51 2.83 -0.01
N PHE A 144 2.62 2.26 -0.81
CA PHE A 144 1.37 1.66 -0.38
C PHE A 144 1.53 0.14 -0.41
N LEU A 145 1.41 -0.50 0.76
CA LEU A 145 1.49 -1.95 0.88
C LEU A 145 0.12 -2.50 1.30
N VAL A 146 -0.52 -3.23 0.40
CA VAL A 146 -1.77 -3.97 0.66
C VAL A 146 -1.38 -5.30 1.33
N ASP A 147 -1.43 -5.31 2.65
CA ASP A 147 -1.03 -6.43 3.50
C ASP A 147 -2.27 -7.25 3.90
N ARG A 148 -2.16 -8.57 4.06
CA ARG A 148 -3.31 -9.45 4.42
C ARG A 148 -3.51 -9.56 5.93
N ASN A 149 -2.78 -8.76 6.71
CA ASN A 149 -3.00 -8.66 8.14
C ASN A 149 -4.32 -7.94 8.44
N THR A 150 -5.23 -8.65 9.10
CA THR A 150 -6.51 -8.11 9.53
C THR A 150 -6.33 -7.14 10.70
N LEU A 151 -6.86 -5.95 10.53
CA LEU A 151 -6.98 -4.91 11.55
C LEU A 151 -8.43 -4.86 12.05
N LYS A 152 -8.58 -4.58 13.35
CA LYS A 152 -9.85 -4.34 14.03
C LYS A 152 -9.86 -2.90 14.53
N VAL A 153 -10.84 -2.10 14.10
CA VAL A 153 -11.01 -0.70 14.48
C VAL A 153 -12.35 -0.53 15.18
N HIS A 154 -12.34 0.03 16.39
CA HIS A 154 -13.58 0.29 17.12
C HIS A 154 -14.26 1.55 16.57
N LYS A 155 -15.54 1.45 16.21
CA LYS A 155 -16.32 2.53 15.58
C LYS A 155 -16.36 3.82 16.42
N LYS A 156 -16.33 3.72 17.75
CA LYS A 156 -16.28 4.88 18.65
C LYS A 156 -15.02 5.76 18.48
N ASN A 157 -13.97 5.21 17.87
CA ASN A 157 -12.71 5.92 17.64
C ASN A 157 -12.64 6.54 16.23
N ILE A 158 -13.68 6.40 15.43
CA ILE A 158 -13.73 6.86 14.05
C ILE A 158 -14.48 8.19 14.02
N ASN A 159 -13.82 9.23 13.50
CA ASN A 159 -14.45 10.54 13.28
C ASN A 159 -15.29 10.52 12.01
N ASN A 160 -14.73 9.96 10.93
CA ASN A 160 -15.39 9.86 9.63
C ASN A 160 -14.83 8.67 8.82
N THR A 161 -15.60 8.22 7.84
CA THR A 161 -15.16 7.23 6.85
C THR A 161 -15.36 7.72 5.42
N LEU A 162 -14.50 7.27 4.53
CA LEU A 162 -14.59 7.51 3.10
C LEU A 162 -14.35 6.21 2.34
N LEU A 163 -15.16 5.98 1.31
CA LEU A 163 -15.05 4.81 0.43
C LEU A 163 -14.41 5.19 -0.89
N PHE A 164 -13.43 4.39 -1.30
CA PHE A 164 -12.81 4.44 -2.63
C PHE A 164 -13.02 3.11 -3.33
N ASN A 165 -13.35 3.16 -4.63
CA ASN A 165 -13.51 1.95 -5.44
C ASN A 165 -12.19 1.46 -6.06
N ASN A 166 -11.15 2.28 -6.02
CA ASN A 166 -9.83 1.99 -6.57
C ASN A 166 -8.72 2.68 -5.76
N ILE A 167 -7.50 2.17 -5.89
CA ILE A 167 -6.34 2.66 -5.13
C ILE A 167 -5.87 4.04 -5.63
N GLU A 168 -6.08 4.35 -6.90
CA GLU A 168 -5.69 5.62 -7.49
C GLU A 168 -6.42 6.79 -6.83
N SER A 169 -7.71 6.63 -6.53
CA SER A 169 -8.51 7.65 -5.84
C SER A 169 -8.01 7.89 -4.41
N LEU A 170 -7.60 6.82 -3.72
CA LEU A 170 -6.95 6.94 -2.41
C LEU A 170 -5.63 7.72 -2.52
N ILE A 171 -4.76 7.35 -3.46
CA ILE A 171 -3.47 8.01 -3.68
C ILE A 171 -3.68 9.48 -4.06
N ASN A 172 -4.69 9.78 -4.89
CA ASN A 172 -4.99 11.16 -5.25
C ASN A 172 -5.42 12.02 -4.06
N LYS A 173 -6.08 11.44 -3.06
CA LYS A 173 -6.50 12.17 -1.85
C LYS A 173 -5.43 12.21 -0.76
N TYR A 174 -4.70 11.10 -0.57
CA TYR A 174 -3.80 10.90 0.57
C TYR A 174 -2.34 10.64 0.19
N GLY A 175 -1.97 10.83 -1.08
CA GLY A 175 -0.64 10.57 -1.61
C GLY A 175 0.39 11.67 -1.36
N TYR A 176 0.09 12.70 -0.58
CA TYR A 176 1.02 13.80 -0.29
C TYR A 176 1.48 13.76 1.17
#